data_AF-A0A7C2JWY7-F1
#
_entry.id   AF-A0A7C2JWY7-F1
#
_cell.length_a   1.000
_cell.length_b   1.000
_cell.length_c   1.000
_cell.angle_alpha   90.00
_cell.angle_beta   90.00
_cell.angle_gamma   90.00
#
_symmetry.space_group_name_H-M   'P 1'
#
loop_
_entity.id
_entity.type
_entity.pdbx_description
1 polymer ?
#
loop_
_entity_poly.entity_id
_entity_poly.type
_entity_poly.pdbx_seq_one_letter_code
_entity_poly.pdbx_strand_id
1 'polypeptide(L)'
;MNRLRLATLAGVGVLIVAIQGCYQTPLQRLHGRWYNADMSLRFQPDGTVLFNSAAGLARGRYVLSEESVTADQDVSSQLLRLDVVRQGVRERLLFHVTFLAEDRLKLRVAVAPPTSTRTTESVRQFALLRRAVETETNRQAVTVRNRRSSST
;
A
#
# COMPACT_ATOMS: atom_id res chain seq x y z
N MET A 1 -72.49 -15.63 15.59
CA MET A 1 -72.02 -15.09 14.30
C MET A 1 -71.12 -13.88 14.57
N ASN A 2 -69.81 -14.08 14.78
CA ASN A 2 -68.86 -12.98 14.99
C ASN A 2 -67.82 -13.01 13.87
N ARG A 3 -67.78 -11.92 13.09
CA ARG A 3 -66.94 -11.80 11.89
C ARG A 3 -65.49 -11.52 12.28
N LEU A 4 -64.59 -12.31 11.68
CA LEU A 4 -63.16 -12.06 11.63
C LEU A 4 -62.87 -10.64 11.11
N ARG A 5 -61.91 -9.97 11.76
CA ARG A 5 -61.10 -8.96 11.09
C ARG A 5 -59.64 -9.43 11.14
N LEU A 6 -59.18 -10.01 10.04
CA LEU A 6 -57.75 -10.15 9.75
C LEU A 6 -57.19 -8.75 9.54
N ALA A 7 -56.33 -8.30 10.45
CA ALA A 7 -55.51 -7.13 10.24
C ALA A 7 -54.30 -7.53 9.39
N THR A 8 -54.33 -7.17 8.11
CA THR A 8 -53.20 -7.30 7.19
C THR A 8 -52.16 -6.23 7.55
N LEU A 9 -51.15 -6.62 8.33
CA LEU A 9 -49.98 -5.79 8.62
C LEU A 9 -49.10 -5.72 7.37
N ALA A 10 -49.33 -4.68 6.57
CA ALA A 10 -48.49 -4.30 5.46
C ALA A 10 -47.12 -3.79 5.98
N GLY A 11 -46.07 -4.49 5.56
CA GLY A 11 -44.80 -3.94 5.09
C GLY A 11 -44.13 -2.84 5.90
N VAL A 12 -43.09 -3.23 6.66
CA VAL A 12 -41.84 -2.44 6.72
C VAL A 12 -40.69 -3.42 6.59
N GLY A 13 -40.29 -3.73 5.36
CA GLY A 13 -39.00 -4.36 5.08
C GLY A 13 -37.91 -3.34 5.37
N VAL A 14 -37.35 -3.38 6.59
CA VAL A 14 -36.18 -2.58 6.94
C VAL A 14 -35.00 -3.13 6.14
N LEU A 15 -34.73 -2.52 4.99
CA LEU A 15 -33.48 -2.72 4.26
C LEU A 15 -32.37 -2.08 5.09
N ILE A 16 -31.78 -2.84 6.01
CA ILE A 16 -30.56 -2.45 6.71
C ILE A 16 -29.44 -2.47 5.67
N VAL A 17 -29.28 -1.36 4.95
CA VAL A 17 -28.05 -1.08 4.20
C VAL A 17 -26.98 -0.86 5.25
N ALA A 18 -26.31 -1.94 5.64
CA ALA A 18 -25.11 -1.87 6.44
C ALA A 18 -24.07 -1.10 5.62
N ILE A 19 -23.95 0.19 5.92
CA ILE A 19 -22.86 1.03 5.44
C ILE A 19 -21.61 0.51 6.16
N GLN A 20 -21.04 -0.58 5.65
CA GLN A 20 -19.73 -1.04 6.06
C GLN A 20 -18.78 0.08 5.69
N GLY A 21 -18.42 0.93 6.65
CA GLY A 21 -17.24 1.76 6.53
C GLY A 21 -16.10 0.80 6.26
N CYS A 22 -15.66 0.70 5.00
CA CYS A 22 -14.51 -0.11 4.60
C CYS A 22 -13.26 0.53 5.19
N TYR A 23 -13.04 0.32 6.49
CA TYR A 23 -11.78 0.64 7.14
C TYR A 23 -10.72 -0.25 6.51
N GLN A 24 -9.90 0.33 5.65
CA GLN A 24 -8.77 -0.38 5.06
C GLN A 24 -7.75 -0.66 6.16
N THR A 25 -7.33 -1.92 6.28
CA THR A 25 -6.26 -2.29 7.21
C THR A 25 -4.95 -1.58 6.80
N PRO A 26 -4.01 -1.32 7.72
CA PRO A 26 -2.73 -0.71 7.37
C PRO A 26 -1.98 -1.44 6.25
N LEU A 27 -2.08 -2.78 6.24
CA LEU A 27 -1.55 -3.61 5.17
C LEU A 27 -2.21 -3.29 3.82
N GLN A 28 -3.55 -3.21 3.76
CA GLN A 28 -4.27 -2.83 2.55
C GLN A 28 -3.91 -1.40 2.10
N ARG A 29 -3.75 -0.48 3.06
CA ARG A 29 -3.27 0.89 2.79
C ARG A 29 -1.83 0.92 2.30
N LEU A 30 -1.02 -0.11 2.49
CA LEU A 30 0.34 -0.15 1.94
C LEU A 30 0.35 -0.52 0.45
N HIS A 31 -0.64 -1.28 -0.03
CA HIS A 31 -0.68 -1.75 -1.42
C HIS A 31 -0.72 -0.61 -2.44
N GLY A 32 -0.03 -0.81 -3.57
CA GLY A 32 0.11 0.18 -4.63
C GLY A 32 1.54 0.68 -4.80
N ARG A 33 1.72 1.76 -5.57
CA ARG A 33 3.02 2.37 -5.85
C ARG A 33 3.22 3.64 -5.01
N TRP A 34 4.36 3.72 -4.36
CA TRP A 34 4.83 4.85 -3.56
C TRP A 34 6.13 5.37 -4.12
N TYR A 35 6.32 6.68 -4.20
CA TYR A 35 7.51 7.25 -4.83
C TYR A 35 7.86 8.64 -4.30
N ASN A 36 9.12 9.02 -4.48
CA ASN A 36 9.61 10.38 -4.44
C ASN A 36 10.66 10.57 -5.56
N ALA A 37 11.50 11.60 -5.47
CA ALA A 37 12.55 11.84 -6.47
C ALA A 37 13.68 10.78 -6.43
N ASP A 38 13.91 10.15 -5.27
CA ASP A 38 15.09 9.31 -5.02
C ASP A 38 14.80 7.81 -5.13
N MET A 39 13.55 7.40 -4.89
CA MET A 39 13.15 6.00 -4.84
C MET A 39 11.67 5.77 -5.17
N SER A 40 11.35 4.52 -5.50
CA SER A 40 9.97 4.04 -5.58
C SER A 40 9.83 2.62 -5.05
N LEU A 41 8.68 2.34 -4.43
CA LEU A 41 8.27 1.06 -3.89
C LEU A 41 6.92 0.68 -4.48
N ARG A 42 6.76 -0.57 -4.92
CA ARG A 42 5.46 -1.12 -5.32
C ARG A 42 5.14 -2.34 -4.48
N PHE A 43 4.13 -2.24 -3.64
CA PHE A 43 3.63 -3.34 -2.81
C PHE A 43 2.45 -4.00 -3.50
N GLN A 44 2.54 -5.32 -3.69
CA GLN A 44 1.51 -6.13 -4.30
C GLN A 44 0.74 -6.91 -3.24
N PRO A 45 -0.57 -7.18 -3.44
CA PRO A 45 -1.38 -7.94 -2.49
C PRO A 45 -0.87 -9.36 -2.19
N ASP A 46 -0.02 -9.92 -3.05
CA ASP A 46 0.58 -11.25 -2.88
C ASP A 46 1.79 -11.27 -1.91
N GLY A 47 2.17 -10.11 -1.36
CA GLY A 47 3.33 -9.94 -0.49
C GLY A 47 4.64 -9.64 -1.22
N THR A 48 4.62 -9.42 -2.53
CA THR A 48 5.80 -9.02 -3.29
C THR A 48 6.02 -7.50 -3.27
N VAL A 49 7.29 -7.11 -3.20
CA VAL A 49 7.73 -5.71 -3.32
C VAL A 49 8.69 -5.54 -4.49
N LEU A 50 8.52 -4.46 -5.26
CA LEU A 50 9.53 -3.93 -6.16
C LEU A 50 10.10 -2.65 -5.55
N PHE A 51 11.41 -2.58 -5.41
CA PHE A 51 12.11 -1.45 -4.82
C PHE A 51 13.13 -0.90 -5.81
N ASN A 52 12.92 0.33 -6.27
CA ASN A 52 13.85 1.03 -7.15
C ASN A 52 14.48 2.20 -6.41
N SER A 53 15.80 2.29 -6.44
CA SER A 53 16.59 3.38 -5.83
C SER A 53 17.79 3.69 -6.71
N ALA A 54 18.65 4.63 -6.29
CA ALA A 54 19.92 4.92 -6.99
C ALA A 54 20.83 3.69 -7.16
N ALA A 55 20.70 2.68 -6.29
CA ALA A 55 21.43 1.40 -6.41
C ALA A 55 20.79 0.43 -7.44
N GLY A 56 19.74 0.83 -8.14
CA GLY A 56 19.01 0.04 -9.14
C GLY A 56 17.71 -0.60 -8.64
N LEU A 57 17.21 -1.57 -9.41
CA LEU A 57 15.97 -2.30 -9.13
C LEU A 57 16.25 -3.55 -8.29
N ALA A 58 15.46 -3.73 -7.22
CA ALA A 58 15.42 -4.91 -6.38
C ALA A 58 13.99 -5.47 -6.30
N ARG A 59 13.86 -6.79 -6.19
CA ARG A 59 12.58 -7.49 -6.03
C ARG A 59 12.64 -8.40 -4.81
N GLY A 60 11.54 -8.48 -4.06
CA GLY A 60 11.52 -9.25 -2.83
C GLY A 60 10.15 -9.51 -2.25
N ARG A 61 10.15 -9.77 -0.95
CA ARG A 61 8.96 -9.93 -0.12
C ARG A 61 8.94 -8.84 0.95
N TYR A 62 7.75 -8.47 1.39
CA TYR A 62 7.59 -7.54 2.51
C TYR A 62 6.72 -8.16 3.61
N VAL A 63 6.97 -7.71 4.83
CA VAL A 63 6.15 -8.01 6.02
C VAL A 63 5.95 -6.71 6.77
N LEU A 64 4.69 -6.39 7.08
CA LEU A 64 4.33 -5.26 7.93
C LEU A 64 3.90 -5.82 9.28
N SER A 65 4.66 -5.52 10.32
CA SER A 65 4.34 -5.90 11.70
C SER A 65 3.67 -4.73 12.41
N GLU A 66 2.58 -5.04 13.14
CA GLU A 66 1.93 -4.11 14.05
C GLU A 66 2.73 -3.89 15.33
N GLU A 67 3.77 -4.70 15.55
CA GLU A 67 4.66 -4.59 16.70
C GLU A 67 5.51 -3.31 16.58
N SER A 68 5.14 -2.29 17.35
CA SER A 68 5.94 -1.09 17.52
C SER A 68 7.15 -1.45 18.39
N VAL A 69 8.32 -1.61 17.77
CA VAL A 69 9.57 -1.74 18.53
C VAL A 69 9.85 -0.39 19.19
N THR A 70 9.62 -0.32 20.49
CA THR A 70 9.67 0.92 21.28
C THR A 70 11.10 1.47 21.34
N ALA A 71 11.32 2.62 20.72
CA ALA A 71 12.15 3.72 21.22
C ALA A 71 11.92 4.93 20.29
N ASP A 72 11.29 5.97 20.83
CA ASP A 72 11.04 7.28 20.19
C ASP A 72 9.79 7.44 19.29
N GLN A 73 8.68 7.73 19.98
CA GLN A 73 7.71 8.82 19.72
C GLN A 73 7.04 8.99 18.35
N ASP A 74 6.47 7.94 17.76
CA ASP A 74 5.33 8.10 16.84
C ASP A 74 4.32 6.98 17.13
N VAL A 75 3.23 7.31 17.84
CA VAL A 75 2.21 6.39 18.40
C VAL A 75 1.49 5.54 17.32
N SER A 76 1.73 5.81 16.03
CA SER A 76 1.12 5.12 14.89
C SER A 76 2.11 4.47 13.92
N SER A 77 3.38 4.33 14.31
CA SER A 77 4.40 3.74 13.43
C SER A 77 4.40 2.20 13.47
N GLN A 78 4.55 1.57 12.30
CA GLN A 78 4.61 0.11 12.12
C GLN A 78 5.97 -0.32 11.58
N LEU A 79 6.42 -1.54 11.88
CA LEU A 79 7.69 -2.05 11.37
C LEU A 79 7.48 -2.74 10.01
N LEU A 80 8.11 -2.20 8.97
CA LEU A 80 8.17 -2.80 7.64
C LEU A 80 9.52 -3.47 7.45
N ARG A 81 9.50 -4.78 7.23
CA ARG A 81 10.66 -5.56 6.77
C ARG A 81 10.57 -5.80 5.28
N LEU A 82 11.64 -5.50 4.56
CA LEU A 82 11.82 -5.86 3.16
C LEU A 82 12.97 -6.87 3.05
N ASP A 83 12.68 -8.05 2.50
CA ASP A 83 13.69 -9.05 2.14
C ASP A 83 13.80 -9.04 0.61
N VAL A 84 14.79 -8.31 0.06
CA VAL A 84 14.93 -8.03 -1.38
C VAL A 84 16.19 -8.64 -1.97
N VAL A 85 16.17 -8.88 -3.29
CA VAL A 85 17.32 -9.33 -4.07
C VAL A 85 17.67 -8.28 -5.10
N ARG A 86 18.94 -7.87 -5.13
CA ARG A 86 19.52 -6.90 -6.06
C ARG A 86 20.80 -7.49 -6.63
N GLN A 87 20.88 -7.64 -7.95
CA GLN A 87 22.09 -8.17 -8.63
C GLN A 87 22.61 -9.49 -8.02
N GLY A 88 21.70 -10.36 -7.55
CA GLY A 88 22.04 -11.63 -6.90
C GLY A 88 22.35 -11.54 -5.39
N VAL A 89 22.50 -10.35 -4.84
CA VAL A 89 22.72 -10.12 -3.39
C VAL A 89 21.39 -10.01 -2.66
N ARG A 90 21.25 -10.71 -1.53
CA ARG A 90 20.09 -10.61 -0.65
C ARG A 90 20.33 -9.52 0.39
N GLU A 91 19.41 -8.57 0.45
CA GLU A 91 19.42 -7.45 1.40
C GLU A 91 18.17 -7.53 2.29
N ARG A 92 18.35 -7.31 3.59
CA ARG A 92 17.24 -7.13 4.54
C ARG A 92 17.22 -5.69 5.00
N LEU A 93 16.12 -5.01 4.74
CA LEU A 93 15.91 -3.60 5.10
C LEU A 93 14.77 -3.49 6.11
N LEU A 94 14.96 -2.68 7.14
CA LEU A 94 13.97 -2.45 8.20
C LEU A 94 13.60 -0.96 8.23
N PHE A 95 12.31 -0.66 8.22
CA PHE A 95 11.79 0.69 8.25
C PHE A 95 10.66 0.82 9.27
N HIS A 96 10.64 1.93 10.01
CA HIS A 96 9.41 2.42 10.63
C HIS A 96 8.57 3.14 9.58
N VAL A 97 7.29 2.77 9.51
CA VAL A 97 6.33 3.30 8.55
C VAL A 97 5.25 4.07 9.29
N THR A 98 5.05 5.33 8.90
CA THR A 98 3.94 6.15 9.40
C THR A 98 3.09 6.62 8.22
N PHE A 99 1.80 6.34 8.25
CA PHE A 99 0.84 6.86 7.28
C PHE A 99 0.41 8.27 7.70
N LEU A 100 0.91 9.30 7.01
CA LEU A 100 0.59 10.69 7.32
C LEU A 100 -0.76 11.13 6.73
N ALA A 101 -1.14 10.53 5.60
CA ALA A 101 -2.41 10.75 4.90
C ALA A 101 -2.75 9.49 4.09
N GLU A 102 -3.81 9.53 3.28
CA GLU A 102 -4.13 8.44 2.34
C GLU A 102 -3.06 8.29 1.25
N ASP A 103 -2.43 9.40 0.84
CA ASP A 103 -1.47 9.47 -0.25
C ASP A 103 -0.02 9.74 0.22
N ARG A 104 0.25 9.77 1.52
CA ARG A 104 1.58 10.08 2.07
C ARG A 104 2.07 9.03 3.06
N LEU A 105 3.27 8.52 2.80
CA LEU A 105 3.96 7.52 3.60
C LEU A 105 5.32 8.07 4.07
N LYS A 106 5.57 8.05 5.38
CA LYS A 106 6.89 8.37 5.95
C LYS A 106 7.60 7.05 6.25
N LEU A 107 8.78 6.86 5.69
CA LEU A 107 9.68 5.75 6.00
C LEU A 107 10.87 6.28 6.78
N ARG A 108 11.15 5.73 7.95
CA ARG A 108 12.37 6.00 8.73
C ARG A 108 13.16 4.71 8.85
N VAL A 109 14.47 4.74 8.65
CA VAL A 109 15.29 3.53 8.81
C VAL A 109 15.22 3.05 10.26
N ALA A 110 14.80 1.81 10.47
CA ALA A 110 14.87 1.16 11.78
C ALA A 110 16.32 0.65 11.94
N VAL A 111 17.14 1.43 12.64
CA VAL A 111 18.57 1.16 12.81
C VAL A 111 18.78 -0.20 13.49
N ALA A 112 19.50 -1.11 12.83
CA ALA A 112 20.32 -2.11 13.53
C ALA A 112 21.66 -1.44 13.90
N PRO A 113 22.25 -1.70 15.09
CA PRO A 113 23.37 -0.92 15.62
C PRO A 113 24.60 -0.94 14.68
N PRO A 114 25.42 0.13 14.70
CA PRO A 114 26.34 0.43 13.62
C PRO A 114 27.58 -0.45 13.65
N THR A 115 27.88 -1.08 12.52
CA THR A 115 29.26 -1.28 12.08
C THR A 115 29.45 -0.41 10.85
N SER A 116 29.78 0.87 11.07
CA SER A 116 30.64 1.69 10.21
C SER A 116 30.49 3.17 10.55
N THR A 117 31.58 3.73 11.03
CA THR A 117 31.90 5.16 11.08
C THR A 117 31.93 5.74 9.66
N ARG A 118 30.98 6.60 9.28
CA ARG A 118 31.24 7.59 8.21
C ARG A 118 30.24 8.77 8.20
N THR A 119 30.84 9.94 8.43
CA THR A 119 30.61 11.27 7.85
C THR A 119 29.21 11.89 7.86
N THR A 120 29.14 12.97 8.63
CA THR A 120 28.32 14.18 8.53
C THR A 120 28.04 14.61 7.09
N GLU A 121 26.94 14.11 6.53
CA GLU A 121 26.08 14.85 5.63
C GLU A 121 24.73 14.94 6.34
N SER A 122 23.91 15.97 6.10
CA SER A 122 22.60 16.10 6.75
C SER A 122 21.69 14.94 6.29
N VAL A 123 21.84 13.77 6.95
CA VAL A 123 21.15 12.54 6.59
C VAL A 123 19.69 12.76 6.92
N ARG A 124 18.86 12.94 5.88
CA ARG A 124 17.42 12.83 6.04
C ARG A 124 17.14 11.45 6.64
N GLN A 125 16.85 11.42 7.94
CA GLN A 125 16.59 10.18 8.67
C GLN A 125 15.30 9.48 8.20
N PHE A 126 14.52 10.16 7.35
CA PHE A 126 13.29 9.65 6.78
C PHE A 126 13.13 10.02 5.30
N ALA A 127 12.42 9.16 4.58
CA ALA A 127 11.91 9.41 3.24
C ALA A 127 10.39 9.65 3.30
N LEU A 128 9.92 10.73 2.68
CA LEU A 128 8.50 10.94 2.43
C LEU A 128 8.17 10.47 1.02
N LEU A 129 7.23 9.55 0.91
CA LEU A 129 6.75 8.99 -0.34
C LEU A 129 5.31 9.40 -0.57
N ARG A 130 4.98 9.65 -1.84
CA ARG A 130 3.62 9.90 -2.31
C ARG A 130 3.07 8.66 -2.99
N ARG A 131 1.77 8.40 -2.80
CA ARG A 131 1.06 7.36 -3.53
C ARG A 131 0.89 7.78 -4.99
N ALA A 132 1.17 6.88 -5.91
CA ALA A 132 0.83 7.08 -7.32
C ALA A 132 -0.68 6.90 -7.48
N VAL A 133 -1.32 7.89 -8.08
CA VAL A 133 -2.68 7.74 -8.58
C VAL A 133 -2.59 6.86 -9.81
N GLU A 134 -3.04 5.60 -9.71
CA GLU A 134 -3.22 4.77 -10.89
C GLU A 134 -4.42 5.33 -11.65
N THR A 135 -4.18 6.30 -12.52
CA THR A 135 -5.23 6.79 -13.42
C THR A 135 -5.58 5.63 -14.35
N GLU A 136 -6.79 5.10 -14.21
CA GLU A 136 -7.31 3.90 -14.83
C GLU A 136 -7.57 4.06 -16.36
N THR A 137 -6.70 4.80 -17.05
CA THR A 137 -6.93 5.28 -18.43
C THR A 137 -6.40 4.32 -19.51
N ASN A 138 -5.83 3.16 -19.16
CA ASN A 138 -5.16 2.30 -20.17
C ASN A 138 -5.76 0.90 -20.38
N ARG A 139 -7.07 0.72 -20.15
CA ARG A 139 -7.78 -0.54 -20.47
C ARG A 139 -8.70 -0.47 -21.70
N GLN A 140 -8.89 0.70 -22.33
CA GLN A 140 -9.77 0.82 -23.50
C GLN A 140 -9.05 0.91 -24.86
N ALA A 141 -7.71 1.00 -24.89
CA ALA A 141 -6.97 1.21 -26.16
C ALA A 141 -6.67 -0.07 -26.97
N VAL A 142 -7.03 -1.27 -26.49
CA VAL A 142 -6.68 -2.54 -27.16
C VAL A 142 -7.85 -3.17 -27.96
N THR A 143 -9.05 -2.60 -27.90
CA THR A 143 -10.23 -3.16 -28.60
C THR A 143 -10.67 -2.32 -29.80
N VAL A 144 -9.76 -1.66 -30.56
CA VAL A 144 -10.14 -1.01 -31.83
C VAL A 144 -9.01 -1.09 -32.87
N ARG A 145 -8.48 -2.29 -33.13
CA ARG A 145 -7.67 -2.56 -34.34
C ARG A 145 -7.94 -3.95 -34.88
N ASN A 146 -9.19 -4.25 -35.26
CA ASN A 146 -9.44 -5.44 -36.08
C ASN A 146 -10.73 -5.39 -36.93
N ARG A 147 -11.02 -4.24 -37.56
CA ARG A 147 -12.06 -4.15 -38.59
C ARG A 147 -11.70 -3.10 -39.65
N ARG A 148 -10.89 -3.49 -40.65
CA ARG A 148 -11.05 -3.10 -42.07
C ARG A 148 -9.92 -3.69 -42.90
N SER A 149 -10.08 -4.97 -43.21
CA SER A 149 -9.38 -5.66 -44.30
C SER A 149 -10.45 -6.42 -45.08
N SER A 150 -11.28 -5.73 -45.86
CA SER A 150 -12.21 -6.37 -46.79
C SER A 150 -12.85 -5.35 -47.73
N SER A 151 -12.22 -5.15 -48.89
CA SER A 151 -12.84 -4.97 -50.23
C SER A 151 -11.71 -4.47 -51.16
N THR A 152 -11.12 -5.33 -52.01
CA THR A 152 -11.48 -5.52 -53.44
C THR A 152 -11.65 -4.22 -54.20
#